data_AF-A0A6A4S6X7-F1
#
_entry.id   AF-A0A6A4S6X7-F1
#
_cell.length_a   1.000
_cell.length_b   1.000
_cell.length_c   1.000
_cell.angle_alpha   90.00
_cell.angle_beta   90.00
_cell.angle_gamma   90.00
#
_symmetry.space_group_name_H-M   'P 1'
#
loop_
_entity.id
_entity.type
_entity.pdbx_description
1 polymer ?
#
loop_
_entity_poly.entity_id
_entity_poly.type
_entity_poly.pdbx_seq_one_letter_code
_entity_poly.pdbx_strand_id
1 'polypeptide(L)'
;MRLFRAELSLSELLYTFLFLFLFLSLSSSQVSHILNVAFGVENVFPDLFIYKTVSILDHPDADLLLHIQDCCDFIQQARSEKGVVLVHCNAGVSRAPSVVIGYLMSCDSRSFDDALSLVKSARLASSPNPGFLDQLRGYKTPTVNGSKR
;
A
#
# COMPACT_ATOMS: atom_id res chain seq x y z
N MET A 1 -35.27 28.06 1.49
CA MET A 1 -35.27 27.16 0.33
C MET A 1 -34.53 27.86 -0.82
N ARG A 2 -33.19 27.82 -0.81
CA ARG A 2 -32.36 28.41 -1.88
C ARG A 2 -32.11 27.31 -2.92
N LEU A 3 -32.54 27.57 -4.15
CA LEU A 3 -32.39 26.70 -5.30
C LEU A 3 -30.90 26.38 -5.54
N PHE A 4 -30.60 25.08 -5.63
CA PHE A 4 -29.36 24.57 -6.20
C PHE A 4 -29.23 25.06 -7.66
N ARG A 5 -28.24 25.90 -7.92
CA ARG A 5 -27.65 26.05 -9.25
C ARG A 5 -26.16 25.77 -9.10
N ALA A 6 -25.74 24.63 -9.65
CA ALA A 6 -24.37 24.42 -10.11
C ALA A 6 -24.45 23.34 -11.19
N GLU A 7 -24.33 23.75 -12.46
CA GLU A 7 -23.90 22.83 -13.51
C GLU A 7 -22.46 22.48 -13.16
N LEU A 8 -22.26 21.30 -12.55
CA LEU A 8 -20.93 20.76 -12.30
C LEU A 8 -20.25 20.55 -13.66
N SER A 9 -19.00 20.98 -13.76
CA SER A 9 -18.19 20.72 -14.95
C SER A 9 -18.05 19.22 -15.21
N LEU A 10 -17.82 18.80 -16.46
CA LEU A 10 -17.56 17.39 -16.77
C LEU A 10 -16.39 16.81 -15.94
N SER A 11 -15.38 17.64 -15.64
CA SER A 11 -14.27 17.26 -14.74
C SER A 11 -14.73 17.02 -13.30
N GLU A 12 -15.61 17.86 -12.75
CA GLU A 12 -16.15 17.68 -11.40
C GLU A 12 -17.08 16.47 -11.32
N LEU A 13 -17.87 16.22 -12.36
CA LEU A 13 -18.71 15.02 -12.44
C LEU A 13 -17.85 13.76 -12.50
N LEU A 14 -16.85 13.69 -13.39
CA LEU A 14 -15.94 12.55 -13.47
C LEU A 14 -15.17 12.33 -12.17
N TYR A 15 -14.72 13.41 -11.52
CA TYR A 15 -14.07 13.33 -10.22
C TYR A 15 -15.02 12.80 -9.15
N THR A 16 -16.26 13.29 -9.10
CA THR A 16 -17.29 12.83 -8.16
C THR A 16 -17.63 11.35 -8.37
N PHE A 17 -17.75 10.91 -9.63
CA PHE A 17 -17.99 9.50 -9.96
C PHE A 17 -16.82 8.60 -9.57
N LEU A 18 -15.58 9.00 -9.86
CA LEU A 18 -14.39 8.25 -9.48
C LEU A 18 -14.24 8.18 -7.95
N PHE A 19 -14.46 9.30 -7.27
CA PHE A 19 -14.42 9.39 -5.81
C PHE A 19 -15.50 8.52 -5.16
N LEU A 20 -16.74 8.55 -5.66
CA LEU A 20 -17.83 7.72 -5.16
C LEU A 20 -17.56 6.23 -5.40
N PHE A 21 -17.08 5.86 -6.60
CA PHE A 21 -16.75 4.47 -6.91
C PHE A 21 -15.61 3.95 -6.03
N LEU A 22 -14.55 4.74 -5.86
CA LEU A 22 -13.44 4.41 -4.97
C LEU A 22 -13.92 4.26 -3.52
N PHE A 23 -14.73 5.20 -3.03
CA PHE A 23 -15.32 5.14 -1.69
C PHE A 23 -16.16 3.87 -1.47
N LEU A 24 -17.05 3.53 -2.43
CA LEU A 24 -17.87 2.31 -2.36
C LEU A 24 -17.00 1.05 -2.39
N SER A 25 -15.94 1.03 -3.21
CA SER A 25 -15.00 -0.09 -3.28
C SER A 25 -14.21 -0.27 -1.97
N LEU A 26 -13.78 0.83 -1.34
CA LEU A 26 -13.06 0.77 -0.06
C LEU A 26 -13.99 0.36 1.09
N SER A 27 -15.21 0.91 1.11
CA SER A 27 -16.20 0.60 2.15
C SER A 27 -16.69 -0.85 2.09
N SER A 28 -16.82 -1.42 0.88
CA SER A 28 -17.23 -2.82 0.70
C SER A 28 -16.14 -3.84 1.03
N SER A 29 -14.87 -3.42 1.14
CA SER A 29 -13.73 -4.30 1.40
C SER A 29 -13.28 -4.34 2.86
N GLN A 30 -14.06 -3.77 3.79
CA GLN A 30 -13.73 -3.66 5.23
C GLN A 30 -12.38 -2.97 5.50
N VAL A 31 -11.86 -2.20 4.54
CA VAL A 31 -10.63 -1.43 4.71
C VAL A 31 -10.84 -0.42 5.83
N SER A 32 -9.96 -0.45 6.83
CA SER A 32 -9.93 0.53 7.92
C SER A 32 -8.66 1.36 7.93
N HIS A 33 -7.60 0.85 7.32
CA HIS A 33 -6.28 1.47 7.28
C HIS A 33 -5.78 1.59 5.84
N ILE A 34 -5.10 2.69 5.53
CA ILE A 34 -4.51 2.92 4.20
C ILE A 34 -3.04 3.31 4.36
N LEU A 35 -2.16 2.48 3.80
CA LEU A 35 -0.73 2.75 3.69
C LEU A 35 -0.44 3.30 2.28
N ASN A 36 -0.28 4.62 2.21
CA ASN A 36 0.05 5.34 0.98
C ASN A 36 1.58 5.39 0.82
N VAL A 37 2.12 4.63 -0.14
CA VAL A 37 3.57 4.59 -0.43
C VAL A 37 3.95 5.35 -1.69
N ALA A 38 3.07 6.24 -2.18
CA ALA A 38 3.35 7.07 -3.34
C ALA A 38 4.03 8.39 -2.98
N PHE A 39 4.96 8.80 -3.82
CA PHE A 39 5.49 10.16 -3.84
C PHE A 39 4.47 11.11 -4.47
N GLY A 40 4.17 12.22 -3.79
CA GLY A 40 3.34 13.32 -4.30
C GLY A 40 1.85 13.00 -4.46
N VAL A 41 1.32 12.00 -3.74
CA VAL A 41 -0.10 11.64 -3.77
C VAL A 41 -0.73 11.92 -2.41
N GLU A 42 -1.76 12.75 -2.39
CA GLU A 42 -2.51 13.08 -1.18
C GLU A 42 -3.52 11.99 -0.79
N ASN A 43 -3.91 12.00 0.48
CA ASN A 43 -4.90 11.07 1.02
C ASN A 43 -6.31 11.59 0.72
N VAL A 44 -7.10 10.80 0.00
CA VAL A 44 -8.40 11.23 -0.56
C VAL A 44 -9.52 11.23 0.48
N PHE A 45 -9.44 10.38 1.51
CA PHE A 45 -10.50 10.19 2.52
C PHE A 45 -9.97 10.22 3.97
N PRO A 46 -9.20 11.26 4.38
CA PRO A 46 -8.47 11.26 5.64
C PRO A 46 -9.35 11.12 6.89
N ASP A 47 -10.62 11.50 6.81
CA ASP A 47 -11.57 11.41 7.93
C ASP A 47 -12.24 10.03 8.07
N LEU A 48 -12.07 9.14 7.08
CA LEU A 48 -12.78 7.86 7.00
C LEU A 48 -11.87 6.66 7.26
N PHE A 49 -10.56 6.80 7.03
CA PHE A 49 -9.58 5.73 7.22
C PHE A 49 -8.40 6.23 8.04
N ILE A 50 -7.73 5.32 8.72
CA ILE A 50 -6.47 5.61 9.38
C ILE A 50 -5.35 5.53 8.34
N TYR A 51 -4.64 6.64 8.13
CA TYR A 51 -3.58 6.71 7.13
C TYR A 51 -2.18 6.67 7.74
N LYS A 52 -1.25 6.03 7.01
CA LYS A 52 0.18 6.33 7.07
C LYS A 52 0.66 6.62 5.65
N THR A 53 1.38 7.73 5.49
CA THR A 53 2.02 8.09 4.22
C THR A 53 3.52 7.91 4.35
N VAL A 54 4.11 7.13 3.43
CA VAL A 54 5.55 6.91 3.31
C VAL A 54 5.94 7.27 1.88
N SER A 55 6.53 8.44 1.69
CA SER A 55 6.77 8.99 0.35
C SER A 55 7.97 8.32 -0.34
N ILE A 56 7.71 7.29 -1.16
CA ILE A 56 8.74 6.55 -1.90
C ILE A 56 8.72 6.94 -3.38
N LEU A 57 9.88 7.32 -3.91
CA LEU A 57 10.07 7.58 -5.34
C LEU A 57 10.14 6.25 -6.11
N ASP A 58 9.48 6.16 -7.27
CA ASP A 58 9.53 4.96 -8.12
C ASP A 58 10.78 4.93 -9.00
N HIS A 59 11.95 4.88 -8.35
CA HIS A 59 13.23 4.88 -9.03
C HIS A 59 14.09 3.71 -8.52
N PRO A 60 14.88 3.04 -9.39
CA PRO A 60 15.77 1.95 -8.96
C PRO A 60 16.74 2.35 -7.84
N ASP A 61 17.15 3.63 -7.81
CA ASP A 61 18.09 4.15 -6.80
C ASP A 61 17.42 4.61 -5.49
N ALA A 62 16.08 4.59 -5.41
CA ALA A 62 15.40 4.93 -4.16
C ALA A 62 15.60 3.81 -3.13
N ASP A 63 15.95 4.17 -1.90
CA ASP A 63 16.18 3.20 -0.83
C ASP A 63 14.84 2.74 -0.23
N LEU A 64 14.36 1.58 -0.70
CA LEU A 64 13.12 0.97 -0.23
C LEU A 64 13.28 0.41 1.18
N LEU A 65 14.46 -0.12 1.51
CA LEU A 65 14.68 -0.90 2.72
C LEU A 65 14.57 -0.04 3.99
N LEU A 66 14.93 1.24 3.90
CA LEU A 66 14.73 2.22 4.99
C LEU A 66 13.27 2.33 5.45
N HIS A 67 12.32 1.98 4.58
CA HIS A 67 10.90 2.15 4.82
C HIS A 67 10.18 0.87 5.26
N ILE A 68 10.82 -0.30 5.14
CA ILE A 68 10.15 -1.58 5.34
C ILE A 68 9.70 -1.76 6.79
N GLN A 69 10.53 -1.41 7.78
CA GLN A 69 10.17 -1.53 9.19
C GLN A 69 8.96 -0.65 9.54
N ASP A 70 9.01 0.62 9.12
CA ASP A 70 7.94 1.59 9.31
C ASP A 70 6.60 1.15 8.69
N CYS A 71 6.66 0.51 7.52
CA CYS A 71 5.48 -0.07 6.86
C CYS A 71 4.98 -1.32 7.60
N CYS A 72 5.90 -2.17 8.05
CA CYS A 72 5.59 -3.36 8.84
C CYS A 72 4.85 -2.99 10.13
N ASP A 73 5.36 -2.02 10.89
CA ASP A 73 4.78 -1.59 12.17
C ASP A 73 3.33 -1.12 11.98
N PHE A 74 3.06 -0.34 10.93
CA PHE A 74 1.71 0.11 10.60
C PHE A 74 0.78 -1.06 10.23
N ILE A 75 1.26 -1.99 9.40
CA ILE A 75 0.46 -3.16 9.00
C ILE A 75 0.18 -4.06 10.20
N GLN A 76 1.16 -4.31 11.06
CA GLN A 76 1.01 -5.12 12.26
C GLN A 76 0.07 -4.47 13.28
N GLN A 77 0.17 -3.15 13.47
CA GLN A 77 -0.74 -2.40 14.33
C GLN A 77 -2.19 -2.57 13.87
N ALA A 78 -2.46 -2.30 12.58
CA ALA A 78 -3.79 -2.47 12.00
C ALA A 78 -4.31 -3.92 12.16
N ARG A 79 -3.45 -4.93 11.95
CA ARG A 79 -3.81 -6.35 12.18
C ARG A 79 -4.17 -6.63 13.64
N SER A 80 -3.46 -6.04 14.60
CA SER A 80 -3.76 -6.20 16.03
C SER A 80 -5.12 -5.64 16.42
N GLU A 81 -5.56 -4.59 15.71
CA GLU A 81 -6.87 -3.96 15.83
C GLU A 81 -7.96 -4.70 15.03
N LYS A 82 -7.63 -5.84 14.42
CA LYS A 82 -8.51 -6.60 13.50
C LYS A 82 -8.94 -5.78 12.27
N GLY A 83 -8.15 -4.78 11.89
CA GLY A 83 -8.34 -3.96 10.71
C GLY A 83 -7.82 -4.61 9.43
N VAL A 84 -8.23 -4.03 8.30
CA VAL A 84 -7.76 -4.39 6.96
C VAL A 84 -6.99 -3.21 6.38
N VAL A 85 -5.78 -3.48 5.89
CA VAL A 85 -4.87 -2.48 5.32
C VAL A 85 -4.90 -2.54 3.81
N LEU A 86 -5.20 -1.41 3.17
CA LEU A 86 -4.89 -1.21 1.76
C LEU A 86 -3.51 -0.56 1.61
N VAL A 87 -2.59 -1.24 0.92
CA VAL A 87 -1.31 -0.65 0.52
C VAL A 87 -1.42 -0.17 -0.93
N HIS A 88 -1.19 1.12 -1.19
CA HIS A 88 -1.27 1.66 -2.54
C HIS A 88 -0.12 2.60 -2.88
N CYS A 89 0.10 2.79 -4.19
CA CYS A 89 0.96 3.83 -4.73
C CYS A 89 0.21 4.56 -5.87
N ASN A 90 0.89 5.07 -6.90
CA ASN A 90 0.20 5.69 -8.05
C ASN A 90 -0.52 4.66 -8.92
N ALA A 91 0.19 3.62 -9.37
CA ALA A 91 -0.34 2.64 -10.33
C ALA A 91 -0.63 1.25 -9.71
N GLY A 92 -0.17 1.02 -8.48
CA GLY A 92 -0.22 -0.32 -7.87
C GLY A 92 0.60 -1.36 -8.64
N VAL A 93 1.72 -0.93 -9.22
CA VAL A 93 2.60 -1.78 -10.07
C VAL A 93 3.96 -2.02 -9.43
N SER A 94 4.62 -0.99 -8.88
CA SER A 94 6.01 -1.11 -8.40
C SER A 94 6.15 -0.91 -6.88
N ARG A 95 6.03 0.31 -6.36
CA ARG A 95 6.23 0.62 -4.93
C ARG A 95 5.35 -0.21 -3.97
N ALA A 96 4.03 -0.17 -4.15
CA ALA A 96 3.09 -0.89 -3.29
C ALA A 96 3.39 -2.40 -3.22
N PRO A 97 3.50 -3.14 -4.35
CA PRO A 97 3.87 -4.56 -4.26
C PRO A 97 5.28 -4.79 -3.69
N SER A 98 6.24 -3.88 -3.91
CA SER A 98 7.57 -4.00 -3.30
C SER A 98 7.52 -3.91 -1.77
N VAL A 99 6.72 -2.97 -1.23
CA VAL A 99 6.48 -2.86 0.22
C VAL A 99 5.77 -4.10 0.75
N VAL A 100 4.79 -4.64 0.03
CA VAL A 100 4.11 -5.88 0.44
C VAL A 100 5.07 -7.07 0.45
N ILE A 101 5.97 -7.18 -0.54
CA ILE A 101 7.02 -8.22 -0.55
C ILE A 101 7.93 -8.05 0.67
N GLY A 102 8.43 -6.84 0.93
CA GLY A 102 9.29 -6.56 2.09
C GLY A 102 8.59 -6.85 3.42
N TYR A 103 7.28 -6.57 3.53
CA TYR A 103 6.47 -6.96 4.68
C TYR A 103 6.36 -8.48 4.84
N LEU A 104 6.05 -9.22 3.78
CA LEU A 104 5.95 -10.68 3.83
C LEU A 104 7.29 -11.32 4.24
N MET A 105 8.40 -10.75 3.78
CA MET A 105 9.73 -11.20 4.18
C MET A 105 10.01 -10.90 5.66
N SER A 106 9.83 -9.65 6.08
CA SER A 106 10.24 -9.18 7.43
C SER A 106 9.32 -9.66 8.54
N CYS A 107 8.02 -9.73 8.24
CA CYS A 107 6.96 -9.81 9.24
C CYS A 107 6.10 -11.08 9.11
N ASP A 108 6.19 -11.81 7.98
CA ASP A 108 5.55 -13.13 7.78
C ASP A 108 6.57 -14.25 7.52
N SER A 109 7.87 -13.98 7.72
CA SER A 109 8.98 -14.93 7.60
C SER A 109 9.03 -15.67 6.25
N ARG A 110 8.60 -15.02 5.16
CA ARG A 110 8.65 -15.58 3.81
C ARG A 110 10.02 -15.38 3.18
N SER A 111 10.44 -16.34 2.35
CA SER A 111 11.57 -16.10 1.45
C SER A 111 11.20 -15.03 0.42
N PHE A 112 12.21 -14.41 -0.19
CA PHE A 112 12.00 -13.44 -1.28
C PHE A 112 11.17 -14.06 -2.41
N ASP A 113 11.52 -15.26 -2.86
CA ASP A 113 10.85 -15.93 -3.98
C ASP A 113 9.39 -16.29 -3.66
N ASP A 114 9.12 -16.74 -2.42
CA ASP A 114 7.75 -17.02 -1.97
C ASP A 114 6.91 -15.73 -1.91
N ALA A 115 7.46 -14.67 -1.32
CA ALA A 115 6.79 -13.39 -1.18
C ALA A 115 6.46 -12.76 -2.54
N LEU A 116 7.43 -12.77 -3.47
CA LEU A 116 7.25 -12.30 -4.83
C LEU A 116 6.18 -13.11 -5.57
N SER A 117 6.20 -14.44 -5.44
CA SER A 117 5.22 -15.33 -6.07
C SER A 117 3.81 -15.12 -5.54
N LEU A 118 3.65 -14.95 -4.22
CA LEU A 118 2.36 -14.62 -3.59
C LEU A 118 1.81 -13.29 -4.11
N VAL A 119 2.63 -12.24 -4.17
CA VAL A 119 2.19 -10.93 -4.67
C VAL A 119 1.83 -10.99 -6.16
N LYS A 120 2.61 -11.71 -6.98
CA LYS A 120 2.34 -11.87 -8.41
C LYS A 120 1.06 -12.67 -8.67
N SER A 121 0.80 -13.73 -7.91
CA SER A 121 -0.42 -14.52 -8.03
C SER A 121 -1.67 -13.76 -7.59
N ALA A 122 -1.57 -12.91 -6.56
CA ALA A 122 -2.67 -12.05 -6.13
C ALA A 122 -2.95 -10.90 -7.12
N ARG A 123 -1.90 -10.38 -7.79
CA ARG A 123 -2.02 -9.30 -8.77
C ARG A 123 -0.97 -9.45 -9.87
N LEU A 124 -1.39 -9.99 -11.02
CA LEU A 124 -0.53 -10.24 -12.18
C LEU A 124 0.19 -8.99 -12.71
N ALA A 125 -0.43 -7.82 -12.59
CA ALA A 125 0.15 -6.54 -13.00
C ALA A 125 1.31 -6.06 -12.11
N SER A 126 1.54 -6.70 -10.95
CA SER A 126 2.66 -6.36 -10.07
C SER A 126 3.99 -6.56 -10.81
N SER A 127 4.79 -5.50 -10.85
CA SER A 127 6.10 -5.44 -11.48
C SER A 127 6.96 -4.39 -10.76
N PRO A 128 7.47 -4.70 -9.55
CA PRO A 128 8.51 -3.93 -8.91
C PRO A 128 9.62 -3.52 -9.88
N ASN A 129 10.15 -2.30 -9.73
CA ASN A 129 11.31 -1.90 -10.52
C ASN A 129 12.54 -2.78 -10.15
N PRO A 130 13.54 -2.91 -11.04
CA PRO A 130 14.68 -3.78 -10.81
C PRO A 130 15.49 -3.46 -9.54
N GLY A 131 15.68 -2.17 -9.22
CA GLY A 131 16.43 -1.76 -8.02
C GLY A 131 15.74 -2.20 -6.73
N PHE A 132 14.41 -2.13 -6.66
CA PHE A 132 13.65 -2.67 -5.54
C PHE A 132 13.75 -4.19 -5.43
N LEU A 133 13.72 -4.91 -6.56
CA LEU A 133 13.91 -6.36 -6.55
C LEU A 133 15.29 -6.75 -6.06
N ASP A 134 16.33 -6.04 -6.47
CA ASP A 134 17.71 -6.29 -6.06
C ASP A 134 17.91 -6.01 -4.56
N GLN A 135 17.36 -4.89 -4.07
CA GLN A 135 17.34 -4.55 -2.65
C GLN A 135 16.63 -5.64 -1.83
N LEU A 136 15.42 -6.05 -2.24
CA LEU A 136 14.65 -7.08 -1.54
C LEU A 136 15.33 -8.45 -1.59
N ARG A 137 15.92 -8.84 -2.72
CA ARG A 137 16.66 -10.11 -2.85
C ARG A 137 17.89 -10.14 -1.93
N GLY A 138 18.56 -9.00 -1.75
CA GLY A 138 19.70 -8.84 -0.85
C GLY A 138 19.32 -8.62 0.62
N TYR A 139 18.03 -8.41 0.92
CA TYR A 139 17.57 -8.05 2.25
C TYR A 139 17.61 -9.26 3.21
N LYS A 140 18.39 -9.11 4.29
CA LYS A 140 18.43 -10.07 5.39
C LYS A 140 17.41 -9.64 6.43
N THR A 141 16.33 -10.41 6.54
CA THR A 141 15.31 -10.14 7.55
C THR A 141 15.92 -10.34 8.94
N PRO A 142 15.57 -9.49 9.93
CA PRO A 142 15.95 -9.75 11.30
C PRO A 142 15.39 -11.12 11.70
N THR A 143 16.25 -12.09 12.02
CA THR A 143 15.81 -13.40 12.48
C THR A 143 14.98 -13.22 13.75
N VAL A 144 13.70 -13.57 13.69
CA VAL A 144 12.87 -13.73 14.88
C VAL A 144 13.48 -14.89 15.67
N ASN A 145 14.24 -14.58 16.71
CA ASN A 145 14.76 -15.59 17.64
C ASN A 145 13.58 -16.45 18.09
N GLY A 146 13.71 -17.76 17.88
CA GLY A 146 12.63 -18.73 17.95
C GLY A 146 11.76 -18.57 19.20
N SER A 147 10.49 -18.24 18.97
CA SER A 147 9.44 -18.58 19.91
C SER A 147 9.35 -20.11 19.95
N LYS A 148 10.00 -20.69 20.96
CA LYS A 148 9.69 -22.03 21.45
C LYS A 148 8.17 -22.09 21.65
N ARG A 149 7.50 -22.92 20.86
CA ARG A 149 6.23 -23.54 21.23
C ARG A 149 6.54 -24.98 21.59
#